data_AF-A0A955G8A9-F1
#
_entry.id   AF-A0A955G8A9-F1
#
_cell.length_a   1.000
_cell.length_b   1.000
_cell.length_c   1.000
_cell.angle_alpha   90.00
_cell.angle_beta   90.00
_cell.angle_gamma   90.00
#
_symmetry.space_group_name_H-M   'P 1'
#
loop_
_entity.id
_entity.type
_entity.pdbx_description
1 polymer ?
#
loop_
_entity_poly.entity_id
_entity_poly.type
_entity_poly.pdbx_seq_one_letter_code
_entity_poly.pdbx_strand_id
1 'polypeptide(L)'
;MLDKKINPDTITGQINSKAIEIIGNNPKGVGWTELSNQIKEFNPKFHPKTVNGCVWKLTENFPNTVYKPKKGLFMHNKFKS
;
A
#
# COMPACT_ATOMS: atom_id res chain seq x y z
N MET A 1 12.93 8.82 -2.89
CA MET A 1 11.93 9.65 -3.62
C MET A 1 10.71 8.77 -3.85
N LEU A 2 9.52 9.22 -3.43
CA LEU A 2 8.28 8.49 -3.72
C LEU A 2 8.09 8.38 -5.24
N ASP A 3 7.60 7.24 -5.72
CA ASP A 3 7.33 7.00 -7.15
C ASP A 3 6.58 8.20 -7.76
N LYS A 4 7.01 8.68 -8.94
CA LYS A 4 6.39 9.81 -9.68
C LYS A 4 4.88 9.64 -9.95
N LYS A 5 4.32 8.46 -9.68
CA LYS A 5 2.89 8.12 -9.79
C LYS A 5 2.03 8.53 -8.58
N ILE A 6 2.60 8.98 -7.46
CA ILE A 6 1.81 9.36 -6.28
C ILE A 6 1.49 10.85 -6.32
N ASN A 7 0.20 11.21 -6.39
CA ASN A 7 -0.28 12.57 -6.16
C ASN A 7 -0.92 12.68 -4.76
N PRO A 8 -0.23 13.25 -3.75
CA PRO A 8 -0.70 13.29 -2.37
C PRO A 8 -1.94 14.18 -2.16
N ASP A 9 -2.30 15.03 -3.11
CA ASP A 9 -3.50 15.88 -3.02
C ASP A 9 -4.79 15.10 -3.31
N THR A 10 -4.67 13.89 -3.84
CA THR A 10 -5.80 13.00 -4.15
C THR A 10 -6.00 11.94 -3.07
N ILE A 11 -7.25 11.54 -2.82
CA ILE A 11 -7.56 10.42 -1.91
C ILE A 11 -6.79 9.15 -2.29
N THR A 12 -6.70 8.84 -3.59
CA THR A 12 -5.94 7.70 -4.10
C THR A 12 -4.45 7.79 -3.78
N GLY A 13 -3.84 8.97 -3.96
CA GLY A 13 -2.42 9.14 -3.66
C GLY A 13 -2.13 9.11 -2.16
N GLN A 14 -3.02 9.64 -1.31
CA GLN A 14 -2.90 9.51 0.14
C GLN A 14 -2.96 8.04 0.57
N ILE A 15 -3.92 7.27 0.04
CA ILE A 15 -4.04 5.84 0.30
C ILE A 15 -2.78 5.09 -0.15
N ASN A 16 -2.31 5.34 -1.38
CA ASN A 16 -1.12 4.67 -1.92
C ASN A 16 0.15 5.02 -1.13
N SER A 17 0.32 6.29 -0.78
CA SER A 17 1.44 6.76 0.06
C SER A 17 1.41 6.06 1.41
N LYS A 18 0.25 5.99 2.06
CA LYS A 18 0.12 5.34 3.36
C LYS A 18 0.35 3.83 3.27
N ALA A 19 -0.14 3.17 2.21
CA ALA A 19 0.10 1.75 1.99
C ALA A 19 1.59 1.42 1.85
N ILE A 20 2.32 2.21 1.05
CA ILE A 20 3.77 2.04 0.86
C ILE A 20 4.54 2.30 2.16
N GLU A 21 4.15 3.31 2.93
CA GLU A 21 4.72 3.60 4.25
C GLU A 21 4.57 2.41 5.21
N ILE A 22 3.34 1.90 5.36
CA ILE A 22 3.02 0.73 6.21
C ILE A 22 3.86 -0.48 5.81
N ILE A 23 3.91 -0.81 4.52
CA ILE A 23 4.68 -1.95 4.01
C ILE A 23 6.19 -1.72 4.18
N GLY A 24 6.67 -0.50 3.98
CA GLY A 24 8.07 -0.12 4.14
C GLY A 24 8.55 -0.22 5.58
N ASN A 25 7.66 -0.09 6.56
CA ASN A 25 7.99 -0.20 7.98
C ASN A 25 7.84 -1.64 8.53
N ASN A 26 7.46 -2.61 7.68
CA ASN A 26 7.19 -3.98 8.12
C ASN A 26 8.07 -5.00 7.35
N PRO A 27 9.25 -5.38 7.89
CA PRO A 27 10.17 -6.31 7.22
C PRO A 27 9.58 -7.69 6.92
N LYS A 28 8.57 -8.11 7.70
CA LYS A 28 7.86 -9.39 7.51
C LYS A 28 6.74 -9.32 6.45
N GLY A 29 6.49 -8.13 5.90
CA GLY A 29 5.36 -7.85 5.04
C GLY A 29 4.05 -7.64 5.82
N VAL A 30 3.00 -7.25 5.10
CA VAL A 30 1.69 -6.91 5.67
C VAL A 30 0.59 -7.63 4.92
N GLY A 31 -0.32 -8.27 5.66
CA GLY A 31 -1.46 -8.98 5.08
C GLY A 31 -2.47 -8.02 4.45
N TRP A 32 -3.27 -8.49 3.48
CA TRP A 32 -4.29 -7.68 2.81
C TRP A 32 -5.27 -7.02 3.78
N THR A 33 -5.87 -7.82 4.67
CA THR A 33 -6.88 -7.36 5.63
C THR A 33 -6.26 -6.39 6.62
N GLU A 34 -5.07 -6.73 7.12
CA GLU A 34 -4.29 -5.89 8.03
C GLU A 34 -3.96 -4.54 7.38
N LEU A 35 -3.40 -4.53 6.17
CA LEU A 35 -3.06 -3.33 5.41
C LEU A 35 -4.30 -2.45 5.19
N SER A 36 -5.41 -3.06 4.76
CA SER A 36 -6.66 -2.35 4.52
C SER A 36 -7.24 -1.74 5.79
N ASN A 37 -7.11 -2.42 6.93
CA ASN A 37 -7.56 -1.92 8.22
C ASN A 37 -6.69 -0.77 8.71
N GLN A 38 -5.37 -0.90 8.67
CA GLN A 38 -4.45 0.17 9.07
C GLN A 38 -4.64 1.45 8.24
N ILE A 39 -4.94 1.33 6.94
CA ILE A 39 -5.25 2.49 6.09
C ILE A 39 -6.57 3.17 6.51
N LYS A 40 -7.61 2.40 6.86
CA LYS A 40 -8.90 2.93 7.32
C LYS A 40 -8.79 3.53 8.72
N GLU A 41 -7.99 2.96 9.60
CA GLU A 41 -7.68 3.49 10.93
C GLU A 41 -6.94 4.83 10.82
N PHE A 42 -5.97 4.92 9.90
CA PHE A 42 -5.26 6.16 9.63
C PHE A 42 -6.19 7.30 9.18
N ASN A 43 -7.18 7.01 8.34
CA ASN A 43 -8.20 7.98 7.97
C ASN A 43 -9.57 7.31 7.73
N PRO A 44 -10.48 7.35 8.72
CA PRO A 44 -11.81 6.75 8.62
C PRO A 44 -12.70 7.36 7.52
N LYS A 45 -12.33 8.52 6.98
CA LYS A 45 -13.07 9.14 5.86
C LYS A 45 -12.77 8.47 4.52
N PHE A 46 -11.73 7.63 4.42
CA PHE A 46 -11.44 6.91 3.20
C PHE A 46 -12.55 5.89 2.91
N HIS A 47 -13.16 6.05 1.74
CA HIS A 47 -14.23 5.16 1.31
C HIS A 47 -13.69 3.71 1.15
N PRO A 48 -14.32 2.68 1.75
CA PRO A 48 -13.79 1.32 1.76
C PRO A 48 -13.50 0.74 0.37
N LYS A 49 -14.35 1.04 -0.63
CA LYS A 49 -14.11 0.58 -2.01
C LYS A 49 -12.86 1.20 -2.62
N THR A 50 -12.54 2.45 -2.26
CA THR A 50 -11.34 3.14 -2.76
C THR A 50 -10.08 2.54 -2.16
N VAL A 51 -10.09 2.28 -0.83
CA VAL A 51 -9.00 1.56 -0.15
C VAL A 51 -8.76 0.21 -0.81
N ASN A 52 -9.81 -0.60 -0.95
CA ASN A 52 -9.69 -1.94 -1.56
C ASN A 52 -9.14 -1.87 -2.99
N GLY A 53 -9.62 -0.91 -3.81
CA GLY A 53 -9.15 -0.73 -5.18
C GLY A 53 -7.67 -0.31 -5.27
N CYS A 54 -7.23 0.59 -4.38
CA CYS A 54 -5.83 1.01 -4.31
C CYS A 54 -4.92 -0.14 -3.86
N VAL A 55 -5.31 -0.86 -2.82
CA VAL A 55 -4.56 -2.03 -2.31
C VAL A 55 -4.51 -3.16 -3.36
N TRP A 56 -5.58 -3.36 -4.12
CA TRP A 56 -5.61 -4.33 -5.23
C TRP A 56 -4.53 -4.03 -6.27
N LYS A 57 -4.53 -2.79 -6.77
CA LYS A 57 -3.64 -2.33 -7.85
C LYS A 57 -2.25 -1.95 -7.36
N LEU A 58 -1.93 -2.12 -6.07
CA LEU A 58 -0.69 -1.59 -5.48
C LEU A 58 0.57 -2.14 -6.17
N THR A 59 0.61 -3.45 -6.43
CA THR A 59 1.74 -4.10 -7.12
C THR A 59 1.80 -3.78 -8.61
N GLU A 60 0.67 -3.47 -9.24
CA GLU A 60 0.60 -3.05 -10.65
C GLU A 60 1.06 -1.60 -10.82
N ASN A 61 0.67 -0.73 -9.87
CA ASN A 61 0.99 0.68 -9.89
C ASN A 61 2.43 0.95 -9.47
N PHE A 62 2.96 0.16 -8.53
CA PHE A 62 4.28 0.35 -7.91
C PHE A 62 5.13 -0.93 -7.92
N PRO A 63 5.38 -1.57 -9.07
CA PRO A 63 6.10 -2.85 -9.15
C PRO A 63 7.56 -2.76 -8.67
N ASN A 64 8.16 -1.56 -8.76
CA ASN A 64 9.51 -1.29 -8.29
C ASN A 64 9.60 -1.01 -6.79
N THR A 65 8.46 -0.85 -6.12
CA THR A 65 8.41 -0.53 -4.68
C THR A 65 7.80 -1.67 -3.87
N VAL A 66 6.70 -2.28 -4.35
CA VAL A 66 5.95 -3.32 -3.64
C VAL A 66 5.81 -4.58 -4.49
N TYR A 67 5.98 -5.74 -3.86
CA TYR A 67 5.73 -7.05 -4.46
C TYR A 67 4.92 -7.95 -3.51
N LYS A 68 4.49 -9.10 -4.01
CA LYS A 68 3.77 -10.13 -3.24
C LYS A 68 4.59 -11.43 -3.21
N PRO A 69 5.22 -11.80 -2.07
CA PRO A 69 5.88 -13.10 -1.95
C PRO A 69 4.88 -14.27 -1.89
N LYS A 70 3.64 -14.02 -1.46
CA LYS A 70 2.52 -14.98 -1.47
C LYS A 70 1.19 -14.23 -1.62
N LYS A 71 0.11 -14.96 -1.95
CA LYS A 71 -1.22 -14.38 -2.09
C LYS A 71 -1.62 -13.62 -0.82
N GLY A 72 -1.98 -12.35 -0.99
CA GLY A 72 -2.45 -11.49 0.10
C GLY A 72 -1.38 -10.98 1.07
N LEU A 73 -0.09 -11.26 0.86
CA LEU A 73 1.02 -10.66 1.62
C LEU A 73 1.75 -9.64 0.74
N PHE A 74 1.89 -8.41 1.21
CA PHE A 74 2.62 -7.34 0.52
C PHE A 74 3.96 -7.08 1.21
N MET A 75 5.02 -6.88 0.44
CA MET A 75 6.36 -6.60 0.97
C MET A 75 7.05 -5.54 0.13
N HIS A 76 7.91 -4.72 0.78
CA HIS A 76 8.67 -3.70 0.08
C HIS A 76 9.89 -4.34 -0.60
N ASN A 77 10.20 -3.92 -1.83
CA ASN A 77 11.36 -4.42 -2.57
C ASN A 77 12.71 -4.17 -1.87
N LYS A 78 12.79 -3.28 -0.88
CA LYS A 78 14.02 -3.04 -0.10
C LYS A 78 14.38 -4.21 0.82
N PHE A 79 13.43 -5.12 1.04
CA PHE A 79 13.62 -6.35 1.83
C PHE A 79 13.82 -7.58 0.94
N LYS A 80 13.88 -7.43 -0.39
CA LYS A 80 14.35 -8.51 -1.25
C LYS A 80 15.83 -8.73 -0.98
N SER A 81 16.17 -9.95 -0.54
CA SER A 81 17.53 -10.48 -0.61
C SER A 81 17.90 -10.84 -2.04
#